data_AF-A0A2E9MDI1-F1
#
_entry.id   AF-A0A2E9MDI1-F1
#
_cell.length_a   1.000
_cell.length_b   1.000
_cell.length_c   1.000
_cell.angle_alpha   90.00
_cell.angle_beta   90.00
_cell.angle_gamma   90.00
#
_symmetry.space_group_name_H-M   'P 1'
#
loop_
_entity.id
_entity.type
_entity.pdbx_description
1 polymer ?
#
loop_
_entity_poly.entity_id
_entity_poly.type
_entity_poly.pdbx_seq_one_letter_code
_entity_poly.pdbx_strand_id
1 'polypeptide(L)'
;MSDASRSMFAREVDFKLEVTINAYAACRALSVRARDINVQFKQHQEGTEVEQPNPTVGALSDYSVGRIDLKVGPNSGDEDSAETKA
;
A
#
# COMPACT_ATOMS: atom_id res chain seq x y z
N MET A 1 -8.29 -14.02 -18.73
CA MET A 1 -7.40 -14.57 -17.68
C MET A 1 -7.84 -13.91 -16.39
N SER A 2 -8.27 -14.70 -15.41
CA SER A 2 -8.91 -14.22 -14.18
C SER A 2 -7.95 -13.42 -13.30
N ASP A 3 -8.50 -12.40 -12.64
CA ASP A 3 -7.89 -11.37 -11.79
C ASP A 3 -7.26 -11.93 -10.47
N ALA A 4 -6.73 -13.16 -10.50
CA ALA A 4 -6.14 -13.83 -9.35
C ALA A 4 -4.91 -13.08 -8.79
N SER A 5 -4.33 -12.17 -9.57
CA SER A 5 -3.20 -11.33 -9.19
C SER A 5 -3.57 -10.11 -8.32
N ARG A 6 -4.87 -9.87 -8.08
CA ARG A 6 -5.39 -8.74 -7.27
C ARG A 6 -6.06 -9.16 -5.96
N SER A 7 -5.75 -10.36 -5.46
CA SER A 7 -6.27 -10.80 -4.17
C SER A 7 -5.49 -10.17 -3.02
N MET A 8 -6.19 -9.66 -2.00
CA MET A 8 -5.57 -9.26 -0.73
C MET A 8 -4.89 -10.42 0.01
N PHE A 9 -5.24 -11.66 -0.35
CA PHE A 9 -4.64 -12.90 0.18
C PHE A 9 -3.56 -13.46 -0.74
N ALA A 10 -3.09 -12.69 -1.72
CA ALA A 10 -1.98 -13.11 -2.55
C ALA A 10 -0.72 -13.30 -1.69
N ARG A 11 0.04 -14.36 -1.97
CA ARG A 11 1.25 -14.72 -1.21
C ARG A 11 2.27 -13.58 -1.18
N GLU A 12 2.30 -12.77 -2.22
CA GLU A 12 3.16 -11.61 -2.37
C GLU A 12 2.79 -10.48 -1.40
N VAL A 13 1.51 -10.35 -1.01
CA VAL A 13 1.07 -9.41 0.04
C VAL A 13 1.65 -9.85 1.37
N ASP A 14 1.49 -11.13 1.70
CA ASP A 14 1.91 -11.73 2.96
C ASP A 14 3.43 -11.61 3.13
N PHE A 15 4.19 -12.05 2.13
CA PHE A 15 5.64 -11.97 2.14
C PHE A 15 6.15 -10.52 2.31
N LYS A 16 5.53 -9.55 1.64
CA LYS A 16 5.95 -8.14 1.78
C LYS A 16 5.65 -7.57 3.16
N LEU A 17 4.52 -7.95 3.75
CA LEU A 17 4.20 -7.56 5.12
C LEU A 17 5.15 -8.21 6.13
N GLU A 18 5.50 -9.48 5.94
CA GLU A 18 6.46 -10.20 6.80
C GLU A 18 7.87 -9.57 6.76
N VAL A 19 8.36 -9.20 5.58
CA VAL A 19 9.69 -8.56 5.45
C VAL A 19 9.69 -7.07 5.81
N THR A 20 8.52 -6.50 6.16
CA THR A 20 8.46 -5.11 6.56
C THR A 20 9.01 -4.93 7.97
N ILE A 21 10.12 -4.20 8.05
CA ILE A 21 10.80 -3.88 9.30
C ILE A 21 9.88 -3.11 10.27
N ASN A 22 9.04 -2.21 9.73
CA ASN A 22 8.14 -1.38 10.53
C ASN A 22 6.67 -1.55 10.11
N ALA A 23 5.95 -2.41 10.84
CA ALA A 23 4.53 -2.66 10.62
C ALA A 23 3.66 -1.39 10.70
N TYR A 24 4.02 -0.42 11.54
CA TYR A 24 3.28 0.86 11.62
C TYR A 24 3.46 1.70 10.36
N ALA A 25 4.66 1.70 9.76
CA ALA A 25 4.91 2.37 8.49
C ALA A 25 4.09 1.75 7.35
N ALA A 26 4.02 0.41 7.29
CA ALA A 26 3.16 -0.30 6.34
C ALA A 26 1.69 0.04 6.55
N CYS A 27 1.17 -0.06 7.78
CA CYS A 27 -0.22 0.30 8.09
C CYS A 27 -0.55 1.74 7.70
N ARG A 28 0.38 2.68 7.94
CA ARG A 28 0.20 4.09 7.56
C ARG A 28 0.14 4.24 6.04
N ALA A 29 1.07 3.64 5.31
CA ALA A 29 1.13 3.75 3.86
C ALA A 29 -0.08 3.10 3.18
N LEU A 30 -0.51 1.92 3.65
CA LEU A 30 -1.74 1.27 3.20
C LEU A 30 -2.98 2.14 3.45
N SER A 31 -3.07 2.75 4.62
CA SER A 31 -4.18 3.63 4.99
C SER A 31 -4.20 4.92 4.16
N VAL A 32 -3.05 5.48 3.79
CA VAL A 32 -2.97 6.62 2.87
C VAL A 32 -3.46 6.21 1.50
N ARG A 33 -2.93 5.10 0.96
CA ARG A 33 -3.32 4.62 -0.36
C ARG A 33 -4.81 4.29 -0.46
N ALA A 34 -5.39 3.65 0.56
CA ALA A 34 -6.81 3.35 0.59
C ALA A 34 -7.67 4.63 0.60
N ARG A 35 -7.20 5.71 1.25
CA ARG A 35 -7.89 7.01 1.19
C ARG A 35 -7.81 7.62 -0.21
N ASP A 36 -6.66 7.56 -0.87
CA ASP A 36 -6.52 8.09 -2.24
C ASP A 36 -7.48 7.39 -3.20
N ILE A 37 -7.54 6.06 -3.12
CA ILE A 37 -8.47 5.23 -3.89
C ILE A 37 -9.92 5.65 -3.60
N ASN A 38 -10.29 5.80 -2.32
CA ASN A 38 -11.63 6.23 -1.93
C ASN A 38 -11.99 7.65 -2.41
N VAL A 39 -11.02 8.57 -2.44
CA VAL A 39 -11.22 9.94 -2.95
C VAL A 39 -11.48 9.92 -4.45
N GLN A 40 -10.74 9.11 -5.22
CA GLN A 40 -10.99 8.93 -6.65
C GLN A 40 -12.39 8.37 -6.92
N PHE A 41 -12.85 7.45 -6.06
CA PHE A 41 -14.19 6.88 -6.16
C PHE A 41 -15.31 7.90 -5.89
N LYS A 42 -15.13 8.80 -4.91
CA LYS A 42 -16.09 9.89 -4.66
C LYS A 42 -16.25 10.88 -5.82
N GLN A 43 -15.32 10.89 -6.78
CA GLN A 43 -15.44 11.70 -7.99
C GLN A 43 -16.35 11.05 -9.04
N HIS A 44 -16.77 9.80 -8.85
CA HIS A 44 -17.71 9.11 -9.73
C HIS A 44 -19.15 9.48 -9.34
N GLN A 45 -20.02 9.71 -10.33
CA GLN A 45 -21.42 10.11 -10.08
C GLN A 45 -22.19 9.02 -9.33
N GLU A 46 -22.93 9.45 -8.29
CA GLU A 46 -23.88 8.60 -7.57
C GLU A 46 -24.89 8.01 -8.56
N GLY A 47 -25.06 6.68 -8.56
CA GLY A 47 -25.97 5.96 -9.47
C GLY A 47 -25.28 5.20 -10.61
N THR A 48 -23.95 5.32 -10.73
CA THR A 48 -23.17 4.40 -11.57
C THR A 48 -22.86 3.16 -10.73
N GLU A 49 -23.54 2.03 -10.97
CA GLU A 49 -23.14 0.72 -10.42
C GLU A 49 -21.82 0.28 -11.08
N VAL A 50 -20.74 0.96 -10.73
CA VAL A 50 -19.41 0.42 -10.94
C VAL A 50 -19.14 -0.42 -9.71
N GLU A 51 -18.99 -1.73 -9.90
CA GLU A 51 -18.54 -2.65 -8.86
C GLU A 51 -17.12 -2.22 -8.44
N GLN A 52 -17.06 -1.29 -7.48
CA GLN A 52 -15.79 -0.70 -7.05
C GLN A 52 -15.22 -1.57 -5.94
N PRO A 53 -14.01 -2.14 -6.14
CA PRO A 53 -13.41 -3.00 -5.15
C PRO A 53 -13.11 -2.20 -3.88
N ASN A 54 -13.22 -2.86 -2.74
CA ASN A 54 -12.93 -2.26 -1.43
C ASN A 54 -11.57 -1.53 -1.47
N PRO A 55 -11.50 -0.23 -1.13
CA PRO A 55 -10.26 0.56 -1.23
C PRO A 55 -9.07 -0.05 -0.50
N THR A 56 -9.28 -0.81 0.57
CA THR A 56 -8.21 -1.51 1.30
C THR A 56 -7.65 -2.69 0.52
N VAL A 57 -8.50 -3.41 -0.24
CA VAL A 57 -8.08 -4.49 -1.14
C VAL A 57 -7.23 -3.94 -2.28
N GLY A 58 -7.62 -2.78 -2.83
CA GLY A 58 -6.83 -2.06 -3.84
C GLY A 58 -5.47 -1.63 -3.29
N ALA A 59 -5.42 -1.10 -2.07
CA ALA A 59 -4.17 -0.72 -1.43
C ALA A 59 -3.24 -1.92 -1.17
N LEU A 60 -3.76 -3.05 -0.67
CA LEU A 60 -2.98 -4.28 -0.48
C LEU A 60 -2.46 -4.85 -1.79
N SER A 61 -3.25 -4.76 -2.86
CA SER A 61 -2.82 -5.16 -4.21
C SER A 61 -1.71 -4.26 -4.74
N ASP A 62 -1.81 -2.94 -4.57
CA ASP A 62 -0.76 -2.00 -4.97
C ASP A 62 0.53 -2.21 -4.14
N TYR A 63 0.37 -2.58 -2.88
CA TYR A 63 1.47 -2.94 -1.99
C TYR A 63 2.22 -4.20 -2.48
N SER A 64 1.49 -5.27 -2.82
CA SER A 64 2.09 -6.52 -3.30
C SER A 64 2.93 -6.35 -4.56
N VAL A 65 2.57 -5.42 -5.45
CA VAL A 65 3.34 -5.10 -6.66
C VAL A 65 4.38 -3.99 -6.47
N GLY A 66 4.50 -3.41 -5.27
CA GLY A 66 5.53 -2.41 -4.95
C GLY A 66 5.21 -1.00 -5.44
N ARG A 67 3.94 -0.68 -5.65
CA ARG A 67 3.48 0.68 -6.01
C ARG A 67 3.35 1.62 -4.82
N ILE A 68 3.47 1.10 -3.60
CA ILE A 68 3.48 1.88 -2.37
C ILE A 68 4.93 1.95 -1.88
N ASP A 69 5.51 3.15 -1.93
CA ASP A 69 6.82 3.42 -1.35
C ASP A 69 6.64 3.54 0.17
N LEU A 70 7.17 2.56 0.92
CA LEU A 70 7.26 2.63 2.38
C LEU A 70 8.38 3.59 2.76
N LYS A 71 8.23 4.86 2.39
CA LYS A 71 9.17 5.87 2.82
C LYS A 71 9.14 5.94 4.33
N VAL A 72 10.29 5.59 4.88
CA VAL A 72 10.75 5.91 6.21
C VAL A 72 10.43 7.40 6.41
N GLY A 73 9.37 7.69 7.17
CA GLY A 73 9.07 9.06 7.56
C GLY A 73 10.24 9.60 8.38
N PRO A 74 10.33 10.92 8.63
CA PRO A 74 11.42 11.52 9.41
C PRO A 74 11.56 10.97 10.86
N ASN A 75 10.71 10.02 11.28
CA ASN A 75 10.68 9.36 12.58
C ASN A 75 10.84 7.83 12.54
N SER A 76 11.03 7.21 11.38
CA SER A 76 11.49 5.81 11.34
C SER A 76 13.00 5.89 11.45
N GLY A 77 13.51 5.51 12.62
CA GLY A 77 14.91 5.64 13.03
C GLY A 77 15.88 4.75 12.27
N ASP A 78 15.77 4.69 10.96
CA ASP A 78 16.86 4.31 10.09
C ASP A 78 17.69 5.58 9.86
N GLU A 79 18.42 5.98 10.91
CA GLU A 79 19.63 6.75 10.71
C GLU A 79 20.57 5.81 9.95
N ASP A 80 20.50 5.89 8.62
CA ASP A 80 21.54 5.37 7.75
C ASP A 80 22.83 5.95 8.30
N SER A 81 23.60 5.10 8.97
CA SER A 81 24.91 5.42 9.49
C SER A 81 25.77 5.72 8.28
N ALA A 82 25.74 6.99 7.87
CA ALA A 82 26.66 7.56 6.90
C ALA A 82 28.03 7.63 7.55
N GLU A 83 28.65 6.46 7.71
CA GLU A 83 30.05 6.34 8.01
C GLU A 83 30.83 6.65 6.73
N THR A 84 31.81 7.56 6.88
CA THR A 84 33.02 7.72 6.07
C THR A 84 32.92 8.28 4.64
N LYS A 85 33.32 9.54 4.46
CA LYS A 85 34.71 10.01 4.21
C LYS A 85 34.72 11.34 3.44
N ALA A 86 35.33 12.37 4.03
CA ALA A 86 36.26 13.30 3.37
C ALA A 86 37.04 14.05 4.45
#